data_AF-A0A1X7QLD2-F1
#
_entry.id   AF-A0A1X7QLD2-F1
#
_cell.length_a   1.000
_cell.length_b   1.000
_cell.length_c   1.000
_cell.angle_alpha   90.00
_cell.angle_beta   90.00
_cell.angle_gamma   90.00
#
_symmetry.space_group_name_H-M   'P 1'
#
loop_
_entity.id
_entity.type
_entity.pdbx_description
1 polymer ?
#
loop_
_entity_poly.entity_id
_entity_poly.type
_entity_poly.pdbx_seq_one_letter_code
_entity_poly.pdbx_strand_id
1 'polypeptide(L)'
;MLLNLQLKDDSGKTVTNMYSYHYQLNVVKEDGSHQVVPVEVTGENPTPLTPNSYVKVEFNSKRVLKGPNTVSKNQIPAKVLAGLDK
;
A
#
# COMPACT_ATOMS: atom_id res chain seq x y z
N MET A 1 -7.07 -13.69 7.81
CA MET A 1 -7.37 -14.98 7.16
C MET A 1 -6.23 -15.27 6.20
N LEU A 2 -5.51 -16.39 6.35
CA LEU A 2 -4.46 -16.77 5.38
C LEU A 2 -5.12 -17.34 4.13
N LEU A 3 -4.93 -16.66 2.99
CA LEU A 3 -5.40 -17.13 1.69
C LEU A 3 -4.26 -17.95 1.06
N ASN A 4 -4.54 -19.21 0.70
CA ASN A 4 -3.56 -20.10 0.08
C ASN A 4 -3.41 -19.73 -1.41
N LEU A 5 -2.68 -18.65 -1.70
CA LEU A 5 -2.45 -18.16 -3.06
C LEU A 5 -1.13 -18.75 -3.60
N GLN A 6 -1.18 -19.52 -4.69
CA GLN A 6 0.04 -19.89 -5.41
C GLN A 6 0.45 -18.72 -6.30
N LEU A 7 1.52 -18.02 -5.91
CA LEU A 7 2.10 -16.95 -6.73
C LEU A 7 2.73 -17.58 -7.97
N LYS A 8 2.42 -17.01 -9.14
CA LYS A 8 2.99 -17.41 -10.42
C LYS A 8 3.62 -16.19 -11.07
N ASP A 9 4.77 -16.39 -11.71
CA ASP A 9 5.38 -15.37 -12.55
C ASP A 9 4.63 -15.20 -13.89
N ASP A 10 5.08 -14.26 -14.72
CA ASP A 10 4.48 -13.97 -16.03
C ASP A 10 4.58 -15.16 -17.03
N SER A 11 5.39 -16.17 -16.71
CA SER A 11 5.49 -17.43 -17.47
C SER A 11 4.56 -18.53 -16.94
N GLY A 12 3.84 -18.27 -15.84
CA GLY A 12 2.95 -19.23 -15.18
C GLY A 12 3.68 -20.19 -14.23
N LYS A 13 4.97 -19.99 -13.97
CA LYS A 13 5.76 -20.83 -13.07
C LYS A 13 5.48 -20.42 -11.64
N THR A 14 5.25 -21.40 -10.77
CA THR A 14 5.07 -21.18 -9.34
C THR A 14 6.31 -20.55 -8.71
N VAL A 15 6.11 -19.43 -8.04
CA VAL A 15 7.10 -18.79 -7.19
C VAL A 15 6.90 -19.31 -5.77
N THR A 16 7.86 -20.09 -5.31
CA THR A 16 7.91 -20.60 -3.93
C THR A 16 8.53 -19.55 -2.99
N ASN A 17 8.16 -19.59 -1.70
CA ASN A 17 8.68 -18.70 -0.65
C ASN A 17 8.38 -17.21 -0.79
N MET A 18 7.31 -16.81 -1.48
CA MET A 18 6.82 -15.43 -1.38
C MET A 18 5.67 -15.32 -0.37
N TYR A 19 5.72 -14.28 0.45
CA TYR A 19 4.68 -13.91 1.40
C TYR A 19 4.22 -12.49 1.11
N SER A 20 2.98 -12.20 1.50
CA SER A 20 2.34 -10.92 1.24
C SER A 20 1.55 -10.43 2.43
N TYR A 21 1.67 -9.14 2.73
CA TYR A 21 0.72 -8.42 3.56
C TYR A 21 -0.23 -7.65 2.66
N HIS A 22 -1.53 -7.86 2.84
CA HIS A 22 -2.58 -7.15 2.11
C HIS A 22 -3.18 -6.08 3.02
N TYR A 23 -3.27 -4.85 2.51
CA TYR A 23 -3.88 -3.73 3.23
C TYR A 23 -4.93 -3.04 2.36
N GLN A 24 -5.93 -2.46 3.02
CA GLN A 24 -6.82 -1.46 2.42
C GLN A 24 -6.48 -0.11 3.05
N LEU A 25 -5.83 0.77 2.29
CA LEU A 25 -5.44 2.08 2.79
C LEU A 25 -6.53 3.11 2.49
N ASN A 26 -6.96 3.86 3.51
CA ASN A 26 -7.78 5.05 3.34
C ASN A 26 -6.87 6.23 2.97
N VAL A 27 -6.85 6.59 1.68
CA VAL A 27 -5.96 7.64 1.16
C VAL A 27 -6.72 8.94 1.00
N VAL A 28 -6.09 10.03 1.43
CA VAL A 28 -6.50 11.42 1.10
C VAL A 28 -5.62 11.91 -0.05
N LYS A 29 -6.23 12.29 -1.16
CA LYS A 29 -5.54 12.83 -2.33
C LYS A 29 -5.22 14.32 -2.13
N GLU A 30 -4.32 14.85 -2.96
CA GLU A 30 -3.93 16.26 -2.91
C GLU A 30 -5.12 17.23 -3.10
N ASP A 31 -6.13 16.81 -3.87
CA ASP A 31 -7.38 17.57 -4.04
C ASP A 31 -8.28 17.55 -2.79
N GLY A 32 -8.00 16.68 -1.82
CA GLY A 32 -8.75 16.48 -0.58
C GLY A 32 -9.80 15.37 -0.64
N SER A 33 -9.96 14.69 -1.77
CA SER A 33 -10.85 13.54 -1.89
C SER A 33 -10.28 12.28 -1.23
N HIS A 34 -11.17 11.38 -0.80
CA HIS A 34 -10.80 10.12 -0.17
C HIS A 34 -10.95 8.95 -1.15
N GLN A 35 -10.06 7.96 -1.06
CA GLN A 35 -10.17 6.72 -1.80
C GLN A 35 -9.58 5.55 -1.02
N VAL A 36 -10.29 4.42 -0.99
CA VAL A 36 -9.73 3.15 -0.51
C VAL A 36 -8.84 2.58 -1.61
N VAL A 37 -7.57 2.32 -1.29
CA VAL A 37 -6.58 1.77 -2.22
C VAL A 37 -6.07 0.45 -1.67
N PRO A 38 -6.29 -0.68 -2.37
CA PRO A 38 -5.66 -1.94 -1.99
C PRO A 38 -4.16 -1.86 -2.30
N VAL A 39 -3.34 -2.28 -1.33
CA VAL A 39 -1.89 -2.39 -1.51
C VAL A 39 -1.40 -3.74 -0.99
N GLU A 40 -0.33 -4.21 -1.59
CA GLU A 40 0.34 -5.45 -1.19
C GLU A 40 1.82 -5.17 -0.95
N VAL A 41 2.33 -5.67 0.17
CA VAL A 41 3.77 -5.70 0.45
C VAL A 41 4.20 -7.15 0.34
N THR A 42 4.87 -7.48 -0.77
CA THR A 42 5.23 -8.84 -1.14
C THR A 42 6.74 -9.00 -1.23
N GLY A 43 7.25 -10.14 -0.77
CA GLY A 43 8.66 -10.49 -0.86
C GLY A 43 8.93 -11.87 -0.26
N GLU A 44 10.19 -12.30 -0.26
CA GLU A 44 10.56 -13.55 0.42
C GLU A 44 10.50 -13.44 1.94
N ASN A 45 10.84 -12.27 2.47
CA ASN A 45 10.72 -11.90 3.87
C ASN A 45 10.17 -10.47 3.94
N PRO A 46 8.89 -10.24 3.61
CA PRO A 46 8.33 -8.90 3.55
C PRO A 46 8.30 -8.28 4.94
N THR A 47 8.59 -6.99 5.04
CA THR A 47 8.42 -6.24 6.28
C THR A 47 7.02 -5.60 6.28
N PRO A 48 6.19 -5.82 7.32
CA PRO A 48 4.89 -5.17 7.39
C PRO A 48 5.03 -3.66 7.55
N LEU A 49 4.00 -2.91 7.14
CA LEU A 49 3.93 -1.48 7.39
C LEU A 49 3.97 -1.20 8.89
N THR A 50 4.71 -0.15 9.29
CA THR A 50 4.78 0.28 10.68
C THR A 50 3.42 0.81 11.14
N PRO A 51 2.84 0.29 12.24
CA PRO A 51 1.59 0.80 12.79
C PRO A 51 1.68 2.31 13.10
N ASN A 52 0.56 3.02 12.94
CA ASN A 52 0.44 4.46 13.23
C ASN A 52 1.45 5.35 12.48
N SER A 53 1.94 4.89 11.31
CA SER A 53 2.81 5.65 10.43
C SER A 53 2.06 6.17 9.22
N TYR A 54 2.65 7.13 8.51
CA TYR A 54 2.14 7.64 7.25
C TYR A 54 2.89 7.01 6.08
N VAL A 55 2.15 6.68 5.02
CA VAL A 55 2.71 6.18 3.76
C VAL A 55 2.20 7.00 2.58
N LYS A 56 3.03 7.13 1.55
CA LYS A 56 2.67 7.70 0.26
C LYS A 56 2.52 6.58 -0.77
N VAL A 57 1.45 6.67 -1.55
CA VAL A 57 1.18 5.82 -2.71
C VAL A 57 0.91 6.70 -3.94
N GLU A 58 1.43 6.30 -5.09
CA GLU A 58 1.04 6.83 -6.39
C GLU A 58 0.21 5.76 -7.09
N PHE A 59 -0.99 6.08 -7.54
CA PHE A 59 -1.91 5.11 -8.14
C PHE A 59 -2.75 5.76 -9.24
N ASN A 60 -3.29 4.93 -10.13
CA ASN A 60 -4.32 5.33 -11.09
C ASN A 60 -5.62 4.57 -10.82
N SER A 61 -6.59 4.67 -11.73
CA SER A 61 -7.90 4.00 -11.59
C SER A 61 -7.83 2.47 -11.54
N LYS A 62 -6.72 1.85 -11.96
CA LYS A 62 -6.58 0.40 -12.05
C LYS A 62 -5.64 -0.19 -11.00
N ARG A 63 -4.56 0.51 -10.65
CA ARG A 63 -3.48 -0.04 -9.82
C ARG A 63 -2.63 1.01 -9.13
N VAL A 64 -1.90 0.57 -8.11
CA VAL A 64 -0.77 1.29 -7.54
C VAL A 64 0.39 1.26 -8.54
N LEU A 65 1.02 2.41 -8.73
CA LEU A 65 2.18 2.63 -9.58
C LEU A 65 3.48 2.70 -8.77
N LYS A 66 3.42 3.28 -7.57
CA LYS A 66 4.56 3.34 -6.63
C LYS A 66 4.10 3.28 -5.17
N GLY A 67 4.95 2.69 -4.34
CA GLY A 67 4.71 2.53 -2.91
C GLY A 67 3.96 1.23 -2.56
N PRO A 68 3.52 1.09 -1.30
CA PRO A 68 3.55 2.10 -0.23
C PRO A 68 4.96 2.43 0.26
N ASN A 69 5.28 3.74 0.36
CA ASN A 69 6.55 4.23 0.90
C ASN A 69 6.31 5.05 2.16
N THR A 70 7.07 4.81 3.23
CA THR A 70 6.99 5.61 4.45
C THR A 70 7.29 7.09 4.16
N VAL A 71 6.50 7.98 4.77
CA VAL A 71 6.67 9.43 4.66
C VAL A 71 6.57 10.07 6.06
N SER A 72 7.38 11.09 6.30
CA SER A 72 7.34 11.83 7.56
C SER A 72 6.16 12.80 7.59
N LYS A 73 5.53 13.00 8.75
CA LYS A 73 4.36 13.88 8.94
C LYS A 73 4.56 15.29 8.38
N ASN A 74 5.76 15.84 8.51
CA ASN A 74 6.15 17.17 8.03
C ASN A 74 6.28 17.28 6.50
N GLN A 75 6.32 16.16 5.77
CA GLN A 75 6.32 16.13 4.30
C GLN A 75 4.91 16.00 3.72
N ILE A 76 3.89 15.86 4.57
CA ILE A 76 2.50 15.72 4.14
C ILE A 76 1.89 17.13 4.04
N PRO A 77 1.28 17.49 2.89
CA PRO A 77 0.59 18.76 2.75
C PRO A 77 -0.47 18.94 3.85
N ALA A 78 -0.55 20.13 4.46
CA ALA A 78 -1.42 20.38 5.62
C ALA A 78 -2.90 20.01 5.37
N LYS A 79 -3.40 20.27 4.15
CA LYS A 79 -4.76 19.90 3.73
C LYS A 79 -4.98 18.37 3.72
N VAL A 80 -3.99 17.61 3.27
CA VAL A 80 -4.03 16.14 3.25
C VAL A 80 -3.96 15.60 4.68
N LEU A 81 -3.05 16.14 5.49
CA LEU A 81 -2.87 15.73 6.87
C LEU A 81 -4.15 15.94 7.71
N ALA A 82 -4.81 17.09 7.56
CA ALA A 82 -6.07 17.37 8.24
C ALA A 82 -7.23 16.43 7.83
N GLY A 83 -7.14 15.78 6.67
CA GLY A 83 -8.10 14.77 6.23
C GLY A 83 -7.80 13.36 6.75
N LEU A 84 -6.57 13.10 7.19
CA LEU A 84 -6.14 11.79 7.74
C LEU A 84 -6.46 11.64 9.23
N ASP A 85 -6.50 12.75 9.98
CA ASP A 85 -6.75 12.78 11.42
C ASP A 85 -8.26 12.75 11.76
N LYS A 86 -9.14 12.32 10.83
CA LYS A 86 -10.61 12.27 10.99
C LYS A 86 -11.16 10.86 11.13
#